data_AF-K0T3X8-F1
#
_entry.id   AF-K0T3X8-F1
#
_cell.length_a   1.000
_cell.length_b   1.000
_cell.length_c   1.000
_cell.angle_alpha   90.00
_cell.angle_beta   90.00
_cell.angle_gamma   90.00
#
_symmetry.space_group_name_H-M   'P 1'
#
loop_
_entity.id
_entity.type
_entity.pdbx_description
1 polymer ?
#
loop_
_entity_poly.entity_id
_entity_poly.type
_entity_poly.pdbx_seq_one_letter_code
_entity_poly.pdbx_strand_id
1 'polypeptide(L)'
;MKIKRKRENEAQDVVVDDSNPPLTIPQIQTRIKQLLDRMPSKETTASLSPDNLEALEGWCKTVRSVLRNYNLTLNFVAIANYQWEPDRPGHTGQSLGALRNQISLSTAQTNIVSSHIGRLLTPTLDRQLVKKRITELEGGKREEEYEYQSVVNDPELLALNREQLCEEAIYKRQLVVCTMEQMCQCMDDYLKAEANSSGGDNERFSMAY
;
A
#
# COMPACT_ATOMS: atom_id res chain seq x y z
N MET A 1 4.47 31.97 20.07
CA MET A 1 3.11 31.72 19.53
C MET A 1 3.18 30.47 18.65
N LYS A 2 2.74 29.30 19.14
CA LYS A 2 2.84 28.02 18.42
C LYS A 2 1.52 27.77 17.66
N ILE A 3 1.57 27.83 16.34
CA ILE A 3 0.42 27.47 15.48
C ILE A 3 0.31 25.94 15.47
N LYS A 4 -0.64 25.41 16.24
CA LYS A 4 -1.04 24.01 16.22
C LYS A 4 -1.96 23.83 15.01
N ARG A 5 -1.43 23.31 13.89
CA ARG A 5 -2.25 22.92 12.73
C ARG A 5 -3.20 21.79 13.16
N LYS A 6 -4.48 22.11 13.27
CA LYS A 6 -5.58 21.18 13.47
C LYS A 6 -5.71 20.38 12.16
N ARG A 7 -5.30 19.10 12.17
CA ARG A 7 -5.65 18.16 11.10
C ARG A 7 -7.02 17.59 11.45
N GLU A 8 -8.06 18.20 10.91
CA GLU A 8 -9.36 17.54 10.76
C GLU A 8 -9.26 16.64 9.53
N ASN A 9 -8.99 15.37 9.78
CA ASN A 9 -9.29 14.29 8.84
C ASN A 9 -9.74 13.15 9.73
N GLU A 10 -11.03 13.16 10.08
CA GLU A 10 -11.71 12.02 10.72
C GLU A 10 -11.90 10.91 9.68
N ALA A 11 -10.80 10.37 9.16
CA ALA A 11 -10.79 8.96 8.86
C ALA A 11 -10.73 8.28 10.22
N GLN A 12 -11.72 7.45 10.56
CA GLN A 12 -11.60 6.56 11.72
C GLN A 12 -10.28 5.80 11.58
N ASP A 13 -9.25 6.23 12.31
CA ASP A 13 -8.01 5.50 12.44
C ASP A 13 -8.41 4.18 13.09
N VAL A 14 -8.38 3.11 12.29
CA VAL A 14 -8.67 1.76 12.76
C VAL A 14 -7.59 1.43 13.78
N VAL A 15 -7.93 1.56 15.07
CA VAL A 15 -7.05 1.22 16.19
C VAL A 15 -6.80 -0.28 16.11
N VAL A 16 -5.55 -0.66 15.83
CA VAL A 16 -5.09 -2.04 15.96
C VAL A 16 -4.62 -2.17 17.41
N ASP A 17 -5.50 -2.66 18.29
CA ASP A 17 -5.13 -3.03 19.66
C ASP A 17 -4.99 -4.56 19.78
N ASP A 18 -4.20 -5.00 20.77
CA ASP A 18 -3.94 -6.41 21.07
C ASP A 18 -5.15 -7.12 21.71
N SER A 19 -6.27 -6.42 21.91
CA SER A 19 -7.51 -6.95 22.48
C SER A 19 -8.50 -7.47 21.43
N ASN A 20 -8.18 -7.39 20.14
CA ASN A 20 -9.07 -7.83 19.07
C ASN A 20 -8.84 -9.31 18.64
N PRO A 21 -9.90 -10.11 18.46
CA PRO A 21 -9.80 -11.41 17.79
C PRO A 21 -9.26 -11.25 16.35
N PRO A 22 -8.70 -12.31 15.73
CA PRO A 22 -8.24 -12.25 14.35
C PRO A 22 -9.35 -11.71 13.44
N LEU A 23 -8.99 -10.80 12.53
CA LEU A 23 -9.97 -10.16 11.65
C LEU A 23 -10.70 -11.20 10.81
N THR A 24 -12.02 -11.10 10.74
CA THR A 24 -12.82 -11.95 9.86
C THR A 24 -12.69 -11.47 8.41
N ILE A 25 -12.93 -12.37 7.44
CA ILE A 25 -12.92 -12.02 6.02
C ILE A 25 -13.85 -10.82 5.69
N PRO A 26 -15.08 -10.71 6.24
CA PRO A 26 -15.92 -9.51 6.05
C PRO A 26 -15.29 -8.21 6.59
N GLN A 27 -14.60 -8.26 7.73
CA GLN A 27 -13.92 -7.09 8.30
C GLN A 27 -12.74 -6.67 7.42
N ILE A 28 -11.97 -7.64 6.91
CA ILE A 28 -10.87 -7.39 5.97
C ILE A 28 -11.41 -6.76 4.68
N GLN A 29 -12.50 -7.31 4.12
CA GLN A 29 -13.16 -6.77 2.93
C GLN A 29 -13.63 -5.33 3.14
N THR A 30 -14.19 -5.02 4.32
CA THR A 30 -14.59 -3.66 4.68
C THR A 30 -13.41 -2.70 4.67
N ARG A 31 -12.25 -3.12 5.22
CA ARG A 31 -11.02 -2.32 5.16
C ARG A 31 -10.53 -2.10 3.73
N ILE A 32 -10.62 -3.10 2.86
CA ILE A 32 -10.26 -2.94 1.43
C ILE A 32 -11.18 -1.93 0.75
N LYS A 33 -12.50 -1.98 1.00
CA LYS A 33 -13.47 -1.00 0.48
C LYS A 33 -13.16 0.43 0.95
N GLN A 34 -12.83 0.61 2.22
CA GLN A 34 -12.39 1.92 2.75
C GLN A 34 -11.09 2.42 2.09
N LEU A 35 -10.18 1.53 1.70
CA LEU A 35 -8.96 1.90 0.98
C LEU A 35 -9.27 2.30 -0.47
N LEU A 36 -10.24 1.64 -1.12
CA LEU A 36 -10.74 2.03 -2.44
C LEU A 36 -11.31 3.45 -2.42
N ASP A 37 -12.09 3.81 -1.40
CA ASP A 37 -12.65 5.17 -1.24
C ASP A 37 -11.57 6.25 -1.10
N ARG A 38 -10.38 5.87 -0.63
CA ARG A 38 -9.22 6.76 -0.47
C ARG A 38 -8.36 6.89 -1.73
N MET A 39 -8.62 6.10 -2.77
CA MET A 39 -7.90 6.24 -4.03
C MET A 39 -8.21 7.61 -4.65
N PRO A 40 -7.20 8.32 -5.21
CA PRO A 40 -7.45 9.55 -5.94
C PRO A 40 -8.53 9.34 -7.02
N SER A 41 -9.36 10.35 -7.27
CA SER A 41 -10.40 10.27 -8.31
C SER A 41 -9.78 10.08 -9.71
N LYS A 42 -10.60 9.68 -10.68
CA LYS A 42 -10.15 9.56 -12.08
C LYS A 42 -9.73 10.93 -12.61
N GLU A 43 -10.48 11.96 -12.28
CA GLU A 43 -10.28 13.35 -12.70
C GLU A 43 -8.97 13.89 -12.11
N THR A 44 -8.75 13.71 -10.79
CA THR A 44 -7.51 14.10 -10.12
C THR A 44 -6.29 13.38 -10.69
N THR A 45 -6.47 12.11 -11.08
CA THR A 45 -5.38 11.32 -11.68
C THR A 45 -5.08 11.77 -13.12
N ALA A 46 -6.11 12.09 -13.91
CA ALA A 46 -5.95 12.57 -15.27
C ALA A 46 -5.37 13.99 -15.35
N SER A 47 -5.53 14.78 -14.29
CA SER A 47 -4.98 16.14 -14.20
C SER A 47 -3.50 16.20 -13.78
N LEU A 48 -2.84 15.05 -13.58
CA LEU A 48 -1.42 15.04 -13.20
C LEU A 48 -0.56 15.60 -14.33
N SER A 49 0.44 16.38 -13.94
CA SER A 49 1.43 16.98 -14.85
C SER A 49 2.82 16.88 -14.23
N PRO A 50 3.86 16.64 -15.05
CA PRO A 50 5.25 16.61 -14.59
C PRO A 50 5.71 17.96 -14.02
N ASP A 51 5.09 19.07 -14.43
CA ASP A 51 5.41 20.42 -13.96
C ASP A 51 4.81 20.73 -12.58
N ASN A 52 3.73 20.03 -12.22
CA ASN A 52 3.06 20.20 -10.93
C ASN A 52 3.55 19.15 -9.92
N LEU A 53 4.76 19.37 -9.41
CA LEU A 53 5.43 18.46 -8.48
C LEU A 53 4.65 18.25 -7.18
N GLU A 54 3.97 19.28 -6.67
CA GLU A 54 3.19 19.17 -5.43
C GLU A 54 2.01 18.20 -5.59
N ALA A 55 1.26 18.33 -6.70
CA ALA A 55 0.15 17.44 -7.00
C ALA A 55 0.64 16.00 -7.26
N LEU A 56 1.73 15.85 -8.00
CA LEU A 56 2.32 14.54 -8.31
C LEU A 56 2.81 13.82 -7.05
N GLU A 57 3.54 14.52 -6.17
CA GLU A 57 3.97 13.97 -4.89
C GLU A 57 2.78 13.64 -3.98
N GLY A 58 1.77 14.50 -3.94
CA GLY A 58 0.54 14.28 -3.16
C GLY A 58 -0.19 13.01 -3.61
N TRP A 59 -0.32 12.81 -4.92
CA TRP A 59 -0.88 11.61 -5.51
C TRP A 59 -0.04 10.37 -5.16
N CYS A 60 1.28 10.43 -5.36
CA CYS A 60 2.22 9.35 -5.03
C CYS A 60 2.14 8.94 -3.55
N LYS A 61 2.11 9.91 -2.63
CA LYS A 61 2.01 9.66 -1.18
C LYS A 61 0.69 8.98 -0.83
N THR A 62 -0.41 9.44 -1.43
CA THR A 62 -1.75 8.87 -1.23
C THR A 62 -1.82 7.43 -1.72
N VAL A 63 -1.44 7.18 -2.98
CA VAL A 63 -1.47 5.84 -3.57
C VAL A 63 -0.51 4.89 -2.84
N ARG A 64 0.72 5.33 -2.50
CA ARG A 64 1.65 4.53 -1.70
C ARG A 64 1.08 4.15 -0.33
N SER A 65 0.40 5.09 0.35
CA SER A 65 -0.26 4.80 1.63
C SER A 65 -1.36 3.75 1.46
N VAL A 66 -2.18 3.88 0.42
CA VAL A 66 -3.25 2.93 0.12
C VAL A 66 -2.68 1.55 -0.19
N LEU A 67 -1.69 1.45 -1.09
CA LEU A 67 -1.04 0.19 -1.45
C LEU A 67 -0.35 -0.49 -0.28
N ARG A 68 0.32 0.27 0.60
CA ARG A 68 0.96 -0.28 1.79
C ARG A 68 -0.08 -0.87 2.74
N ASN A 69 -1.15 -0.12 3.03
CA ASN A 69 -2.21 -0.58 3.92
C ASN A 69 -2.96 -1.77 3.33
N TYR A 70 -3.16 -1.79 2.02
CA TYR A 70 -3.77 -2.91 1.31
C TYR A 70 -2.93 -4.19 1.42
N ASN A 71 -1.63 -4.12 1.11
CA ASN A 71 -0.75 -5.28 1.21
C ASN A 71 -0.66 -5.80 2.65
N LEU A 72 -0.61 -4.92 3.66
CA LEU A 72 -0.71 -5.34 5.06
C LEU A 72 -2.07 -6.00 5.36
N THR A 73 -3.15 -5.47 4.81
CA THR A 73 -4.51 -6.01 4.99
C THR A 73 -4.64 -7.42 4.40
N LEU A 74 -4.01 -7.70 3.26
CA LEU A 74 -4.01 -9.03 2.64
C LEU A 74 -3.34 -10.10 3.51
N ASN A 75 -2.34 -9.73 4.31
CA ASN A 75 -1.68 -10.69 5.22
C ASN A 75 -2.65 -11.23 6.27
N PHE A 76 -3.70 -10.48 6.62
CA PHE A 76 -4.73 -10.96 7.55
C PHE A 76 -5.64 -12.03 6.93
N VAL A 77 -5.72 -12.14 5.60
CA VAL A 77 -6.55 -13.17 4.93
C VAL A 77 -6.02 -14.57 5.21
N ALA A 78 -4.69 -14.73 5.19
CA ALA A 78 -4.06 -16.01 5.52
C ALA A 78 -4.28 -16.39 6.99
N ILE A 79 -4.23 -15.40 7.89
CA ILE A 79 -4.46 -15.58 9.34
C ILE A 79 -5.94 -15.94 9.61
N ALA A 80 -6.87 -15.23 8.98
CA ALA A 80 -8.31 -15.45 9.13
C ALA A 80 -8.74 -16.84 8.64
N ASN A 81 -8.04 -17.39 7.65
CA ASN A 81 -8.30 -18.69 7.05
C ASN A 81 -7.33 -19.77 7.54
N TYR A 82 -6.59 -19.52 8.63
CA TYR A 82 -5.68 -20.51 9.20
C TYR A 82 -6.49 -21.62 9.87
N GLN A 83 -6.49 -22.79 9.26
CA GLN A 83 -7.01 -24.02 9.86
C GLN A 83 -5.90 -25.06 9.93
N TRP A 84 -5.77 -25.70 11.09
CA TRP A 84 -5.04 -26.95 11.25
C TRP A 84 -5.92 -28.09 10.74
N GLU A 85 -5.90 -28.41 9.44
CA GLU A 85 -6.19 -29.78 8.94
C GLU A 85 -6.01 -29.90 7.41
N PRO A 86 -5.78 -31.13 6.88
CA PRO A 86 -5.46 -31.37 5.47
C PRO A 86 -6.66 -31.43 4.51
N ASP A 87 -7.90 -31.59 5.00
CA ASP A 87 -9.03 -32.05 4.18
C ASP A 87 -10.23 -31.10 4.23
N ARG A 88 -10.17 -29.97 3.50
CA ARG A 88 -11.40 -29.29 3.06
C ARG A 88 -11.87 -29.91 1.74
N PRO A 89 -12.89 -30.79 1.73
CA PRO A 89 -13.35 -31.41 0.50
C PRO A 89 -14.09 -30.43 -0.43
N GLY A 90 -14.05 -30.72 -1.74
CA GLY A 90 -14.97 -30.14 -2.73
C GLY A 90 -14.74 -28.66 -3.06
N HIS A 91 -15.84 -27.91 -3.19
CA HIS A 91 -15.86 -26.53 -3.71
C HIS A 91 -15.14 -25.52 -2.80
N THR A 92 -15.13 -25.75 -1.50
CA THR A 92 -14.48 -24.86 -0.53
C THR A 92 -12.96 -24.87 -0.67
N GLY A 93 -12.34 -26.03 -0.85
CA GLY A 93 -10.90 -26.13 -1.13
C GLY A 93 -10.49 -25.43 -2.43
N GLN A 94 -11.31 -25.54 -3.47
CA GLN A 94 -11.11 -24.83 -4.74
C GLN A 94 -11.19 -23.31 -4.57
N SER A 95 -12.21 -22.82 -3.84
CA SER A 95 -12.38 -21.39 -3.57
C SER A 95 -11.24 -20.80 -2.74
N LEU A 96 -10.71 -21.56 -1.77
CA LEU A 96 -9.52 -21.16 -0.99
C LEU A 96 -8.26 -21.11 -1.87
N GLY A 97 -8.10 -22.07 -2.78
CA GLY A 97 -7.03 -22.07 -3.78
C GLY A 97 -7.09 -20.84 -4.69
N ALA A 98 -8.28 -20.50 -5.20
CA ALA A 98 -8.50 -19.29 -6.00
C ALA A 98 -8.19 -18.01 -5.20
N LEU A 99 -8.62 -17.94 -3.94
CA LEU A 99 -8.33 -16.82 -3.04
C LEU A 99 -6.82 -16.63 -2.81
N ARG A 100 -6.08 -17.72 -2.57
CA ARG A 100 -4.61 -17.70 -2.41
C ARG A 100 -3.91 -17.23 -3.68
N ASN A 101 -4.33 -17.73 -4.84
CA ASN A 101 -3.79 -17.29 -6.13
C ASN A 101 -4.04 -15.80 -6.37
N GLN A 102 -5.24 -15.31 -6.03
CA GLN A 102 -5.58 -13.90 -6.16
C GLN A 102 -4.74 -13.01 -5.24
N ILE A 103 -4.42 -13.42 -4.00
CA ILE A 103 -3.52 -12.68 -3.12
C ILE A 103 -2.14 -12.52 -3.77
N SER A 104 -1.59 -13.59 -4.34
CA SER A 104 -0.29 -13.56 -5.02
C SER A 104 -0.32 -12.62 -6.24
N LEU A 105 -1.32 -12.77 -7.10
CA LEU A 105 -1.50 -11.93 -8.29
C LEU A 105 -1.68 -10.45 -7.94
N SER A 106 -2.53 -10.18 -6.95
CA SER A 106 -2.80 -8.83 -6.45
C SER A 106 -1.54 -8.17 -5.89
N THR A 107 -0.71 -8.91 -5.15
CA THR A 107 0.57 -8.41 -4.64
C THR A 107 1.51 -8.05 -5.78
N ALA A 108 1.62 -8.91 -6.80
CA ALA A 108 2.44 -8.64 -7.98
C ALA A 108 1.97 -7.40 -8.75
N GLN A 109 0.67 -7.26 -9.00
CA GLN A 109 0.08 -6.12 -9.69
C GLN A 109 0.30 -4.80 -8.94
N THR A 110 0.07 -4.79 -7.62
CA THR A 110 0.29 -3.58 -6.81
C THR A 110 1.77 -3.19 -6.68
N ASN A 111 2.68 -4.16 -6.74
CA ASN A 111 4.12 -3.89 -6.74
C ASN A 111 4.61 -3.15 -7.98
N ILE A 112 3.98 -3.34 -9.15
CA ILE A 112 4.30 -2.58 -10.37
C ILE A 112 4.13 -1.07 -10.10
N VAL A 113 3.00 -0.70 -9.50
CA VAL A 113 2.67 0.70 -9.18
C VAL A 113 3.54 1.21 -8.04
N SER A 114 3.71 0.42 -6.98
CA SER A 114 4.52 0.80 -5.81
C SER A 114 5.99 1.04 -6.18
N SER A 115 6.56 0.23 -7.08
CA SER A 115 7.94 0.37 -7.55
C SER A 115 8.15 1.70 -8.28
N HIS A 116 7.25 2.04 -9.21
CA HIS A 116 7.34 3.31 -9.93
C HIS A 116 7.22 4.50 -8.96
N ILE A 117 6.24 4.49 -8.05
CA ILE A 117 6.09 5.53 -7.03
C ILE A 117 7.34 5.65 -6.14
N GLY A 118 7.98 4.53 -5.80
CA GLY A 118 9.23 4.50 -5.04
C GLY A 118 10.35 5.31 -5.69
N ARG A 119 10.50 5.21 -7.01
CA ARG A 119 11.54 5.96 -7.76
C ARG A 119 11.37 7.48 -7.67
N LEU A 120 10.14 7.97 -7.50
CA LEU A 120 9.87 9.41 -7.36
C LEU A 120 9.99 9.90 -5.93
N LEU A 121 9.47 9.12 -4.96
CA LEU A 121 9.44 9.54 -3.56
C LEU A 121 10.75 9.32 -2.82
N THR A 122 11.59 8.41 -3.30
CA THR A 122 12.90 8.10 -2.73
C THR A 122 13.96 8.04 -3.82
N PRO A 123 14.29 9.18 -4.46
CA PRO A 123 15.38 9.23 -5.43
C PRO A 123 16.72 8.99 -4.75
N THR A 124 17.70 8.49 -5.50
CA THR A 124 19.08 8.35 -5.02
C THR A 124 19.68 9.73 -4.78
N LEU A 125 20.23 9.93 -3.58
CA LEU A 125 20.85 11.19 -3.17
C LEU A 125 22.35 10.99 -2.98
N ASP A 126 23.14 11.86 -3.58
CA ASP A 126 24.57 11.96 -3.36
C ASP A 126 24.88 13.07 -2.35
N ARG A 127 25.87 12.83 -1.49
CA ARG A 127 26.35 13.83 -0.54
C ARG A 127 27.48 14.62 -1.20
N GLN A 128 27.18 15.85 -1.62
CA GLN A 128 28.14 16.74 -2.27
C GLN A 128 28.68 17.77 -1.27
N LEU A 129 29.98 18.07 -1.37
CA LEU A 129 30.58 19.17 -0.63
C LEU A 129 30.22 20.49 -1.32
N VAL A 130 29.46 21.34 -0.64
CA VAL A 130 28.97 22.61 -1.20
C VAL A 130 29.85 23.77 -0.77
N LYS A 131 30.47 23.68 0.42
CA LYS A 131 31.31 24.75 0.94
C LYS A 131 32.47 24.19 1.73
N LYS A 132 33.67 24.73 1.47
CA LYS A 132 34.84 24.59 2.34
C LYS A 132 35.18 25.98 2.87
N ARG A 133 35.17 26.14 4.19
CA ARG A 133 35.68 27.34 4.86
C ARG A 133 36.98 26.97 5.56
N ILE A 134 38.02 27.77 5.32
CA ILE A 134 39.31 27.63 6.00
C ILE A 134 39.50 28.88 6.82
N THR A 135 39.61 28.72 8.14
CA THR A 135 39.87 29.80 9.08
C THR A 135 41.28 29.63 9.62
N GLU A 136 42.15 30.63 9.46
CA GLU A 136 43.46 30.65 10.12
C GLU A 136 43.30 31.14 11.56
N LEU A 137 43.75 30.32 12.50
CA LEU A 137 43.78 30.59 13.93
C LEU A 137 45.14 31.15 14.34
N GLU A 138 45.19 31.83 15.49
CA GLU A 138 46.44 32.32 16.07
C GLU A 138 47.46 31.17 16.26
N GLY A 139 48.70 31.42 15.84
CA GLY A 139 49.78 30.42 15.89
C GLY A 139 49.90 29.53 14.63
N GLY A 140 49.26 29.89 13.52
CA GLY A 140 49.43 29.21 12.23
C GLY A 140 48.64 27.90 12.10
N LYS A 141 47.70 27.64 13.01
CA LYS A 141 46.76 26.51 12.90
C LYS A 141 45.64 26.86 11.93
N ARG A 142 45.17 25.87 11.17
CA ARG A 142 44.03 26.01 10.25
C ARG A 142 42.86 25.18 10.73
N GLU A 143 41.69 25.79 10.79
CA GLU A 143 40.42 25.11 10.99
C GLU A 143 39.70 25.00 9.65
N GLU A 144 39.30 23.79 9.27
CA GLU A 144 38.58 23.52 8.03
C GLU A 144 37.15 23.08 8.35
N GLU A 145 36.17 23.87 7.92
CA GLU A 145 34.74 23.58 8.03
C GLU A 145 34.20 23.17 6.66
N TYR A 146 33.53 22.01 6.61
CA TYR A 146 32.99 21.41 5.40
C TYR A 146 31.46 21.35 5.47
N GLU A 147 30.76 22.01 4.55
CA GLU A 147 29.30 21.99 4.43
C GLU A 147 28.89 21.04 3.30
N TYR A 148 28.10 20.03 3.63
CA TYR A 148 27.62 19.03 2.69
C TYR A 148 26.11 19.18 2.44
N GLN A 149 25.68 18.96 1.20
CA GLN A 149 24.28 18.91 0.82
C GLN A 149 23.97 17.59 0.13
N SER A 150 22.77 17.06 0.37
CA SER A 150 22.22 15.94 -0.39
C SER A 150 21.61 16.47 -1.68
N VAL A 151 22.18 16.06 -2.81
CA VAL A 151 21.72 16.42 -4.16
C VAL A 151 21.23 15.16 -4.85
N VAL A 152 20.21 15.26 -5.70
CA VAL A 152 19.75 14.13 -6.51
C VAL A 152 20.88 13.69 -7.44
N ASN A 153 21.22 12.40 -7.41
CA ASN A 153 22.30 11.81 -8.21
C ASN A 153 22.05 12.00 -9.72
N ASP A 154 20.82 11.69 -10.17
CA ASP A 154 20.40 11.79 -11.57
C ASP A 154 19.08 12.55 -11.72
N PRO A 155 19.13 13.89 -11.90
CA PRO A 155 17.94 14.72 -12.08
C PRO A 155 17.18 14.44 -13.38
N GLU A 156 17.86 14.02 -14.45
CA GLU A 156 17.25 13.76 -15.76
C GLU A 156 16.42 12.48 -15.70
N LEU A 157 16.96 11.42 -15.10
CA LEU A 157 16.23 10.19 -14.86
C LEU A 157 15.03 10.42 -13.93
N LEU A 158 15.17 11.28 -12.91
CA LEU A 158 14.04 11.64 -12.05
C LEU A 158 12.95 12.38 -12.83
N ALA A 159 13.31 13.29 -13.74
CA ALA A 159 12.36 13.97 -14.62
C ALA A 159 11.63 12.97 -15.54
N LEU A 160 12.37 12.05 -16.18
CA LEU A 160 11.80 11.00 -17.02
C LEU A 160 10.81 10.11 -16.25
N ASN A 161 11.14 9.71 -15.01
CA ASN A 161 10.22 8.94 -14.18
C ASN A 161 8.93 9.73 -13.85
N ARG A 162 9.00 11.07 -13.72
CA ARG A 162 7.81 11.90 -13.48
C ARG A 162 6.90 11.94 -14.71
N GLU A 163 7.49 12.13 -15.88
CA GLU A 163 6.76 12.12 -17.17
C GLU A 163 6.07 10.78 -17.38
N GLN A 164 6.81 9.67 -17.30
CA GLN A 164 6.27 8.32 -17.44
C GLN A 164 5.18 8.03 -16.40
N LEU A 165 5.34 8.49 -15.16
CA LEU A 165 4.29 8.32 -14.16
C LEU A 165 3.01 9.03 -14.57
N CYS A 166 3.09 10.28 -15.03
CA CYS A 166 1.93 11.08 -15.43
C CYS A 166 1.19 10.44 -16.62
N GLU A 167 1.92 9.99 -17.65
CA GLU A 167 1.35 9.30 -18.82
C GLU A 167 0.62 8.01 -18.44
N GLU A 168 1.18 7.24 -17.52
CA GLU A 168 0.65 5.93 -17.13
C GLU A 168 -0.30 5.99 -15.93
N ALA A 169 -0.49 7.15 -15.29
CA ALA A 169 -1.16 7.28 -14.00
C ALA A 169 -2.59 6.74 -14.01
N ILE A 170 -3.34 7.00 -15.09
CA ILE A 170 -4.72 6.52 -15.26
C ILE A 170 -4.76 4.99 -15.29
N TYR A 171 -3.86 4.35 -16.04
CA TYR A 171 -3.79 2.89 -16.13
C TYR A 171 -3.35 2.27 -14.81
N LYS A 172 -2.36 2.86 -14.14
CA LYS A 172 -1.91 2.40 -12.81
C LYS A 172 -3.02 2.51 -11.77
N ARG A 173 -3.77 3.61 -11.77
CA ARG A 173 -4.95 3.76 -10.90
C ARG A 173 -5.99 2.68 -11.20
N GLN A 174 -6.33 2.49 -12.48
CA GLN A 174 -7.31 1.49 -12.91
C GLN A 174 -6.88 0.08 -12.48
N LEU A 175 -5.61 -0.27 -12.68
CA LEU A 175 -5.03 -1.54 -12.24
C LEU A 175 -5.26 -1.73 -10.74
N VAL A 176 -4.89 -0.75 -9.90
CA VAL A 176 -5.04 -0.85 -8.45
C VAL A 176 -6.50 -1.00 -8.03
N VAL A 177 -7.41 -0.21 -8.61
CA VAL A 177 -8.85 -0.27 -8.31
C VAL A 177 -9.41 -1.65 -8.69
N CYS A 178 -9.19 -2.10 -9.92
CA CYS A 178 -9.68 -3.40 -10.37
C CYS A 178 -9.10 -4.56 -9.55
N THR A 179 -7.82 -4.51 -9.18
CA THR A 179 -7.19 -5.51 -8.32
C THR A 179 -7.88 -5.61 -6.95
N MET A 180 -8.16 -4.48 -6.31
CA MET A 180 -8.84 -4.43 -5.01
C MET A 180 -10.30 -4.89 -5.09
N GLU A 181 -11.02 -4.46 -6.12
CA GLU A 181 -12.40 -4.90 -6.37
C GLU A 181 -12.48 -6.40 -6.63
N GLN A 182 -11.58 -6.94 -7.46
CA GLN A 182 -11.50 -8.36 -7.73
C GLN A 182 -11.18 -9.16 -6.46
N MET A 183 -10.29 -8.65 -5.60
CA MET A 183 -10.01 -9.27 -4.31
C MET A 183 -11.26 -9.32 -3.42
N CYS A 184 -12.05 -8.24 -3.36
CA CYS A 184 -13.33 -8.23 -2.64
C CYS A 184 -14.30 -9.27 -3.20
N GLN A 185 -14.40 -9.43 -4.51
CA GLN A 185 -15.24 -10.45 -5.15
C GLN A 185 -14.77 -11.87 -4.81
N CYS A 186 -13.46 -12.14 -4.84
CA CYS A 186 -12.92 -13.44 -4.44
C CYS A 186 -13.21 -13.77 -2.97
N MET A 187 -13.21 -12.77 -2.08
CA MET A 187 -13.62 -12.96 -0.69
C MET A 187 -15.11 -13.33 -0.57
N ASP A 188 -15.98 -12.68 -1.35
CA ASP A 188 -17.42 -13.00 -1.37
C ASP A 188 -17.68 -14.41 -1.88
N ASP A 189 -16.98 -14.82 -2.95
CA ASP A 189 -17.14 -16.16 -3.54
C ASP A 189 -16.65 -17.25 -2.56
N TYR A 190 -15.57 -17.00 -1.83
CA TYR A 190 -15.09 -17.87 -0.76
C TYR A 190 -16.12 -17.99 0.37
N LEU A 191 -16.68 -16.88 0.86
CA LEU A 191 -17.68 -16.88 1.92
C LEU A 191 -18.97 -17.62 1.51
N LYS A 192 -19.38 -17.50 0.25
CA LYS A 192 -20.52 -18.27 -0.29
C LYS A 192 -20.23 -19.77 -0.33
N ALA A 193 -19.01 -20.17 -0.71
CA ALA A 193 -18.60 -21.57 -0.72
C ALA A 193 -18.57 -22.17 0.70
N GLU A 194 -18.05 -21.40 1.68
CA GLU A 194 -18.09 -21.76 3.11
C GLU A 194 -19.53 -21.95 3.62
N ALA A 195 -20.43 -21.02 3.32
CA ALA A 195 -21.83 -21.11 3.74
C ALA A 195 -22.54 -22.33 3.13
N ASN A 196 -22.31 -22.61 1.85
CA ASN A 196 -22.94 -23.73 1.15
C ASN A 196 -22.41 -25.10 1.60
N SER A 197 -21.14 -25.18 2.02
CA SER A 197 -20.55 -26.40 2.59
C SER A 197 -21.02 -26.64 4.03
N SER A 198 -21.27 -25.58 4.80
CA SER A 198 -21.78 -25.68 6.18
C SER A 198 -23.27 -26.05 6.25
N GLY A 199 -24.03 -25.86 5.16
CA GLY A 199 -25.46 -26.17 5.08
C GLY A 199 -25.81 -27.62 4.69
N GLY A 200 -24.82 -28.45 4.35
CA GLY A 200 -25.02 -29.83 3.90
C GLY A 200 -25.05 -30.90 4.99
N ASP A 201 -24.54 -30.61 6.19
CA ASP A 201 -24.24 -31.62 7.22
C ASP A 201 -25.05 -31.47 8.52
N ASN A 202 -26.31 -31.03 8.42
CA ASN A 202 -27.22 -31.06 9.58
C ASN A 202 -27.69 -32.48 9.98
N GLU A 203 -27.14 -33.54 9.39
CA GLU A 203 -27.41 -34.94 9.78
C GLU A 203 -26.26 -35.67 10.47
N ARG A 204 -25.07 -35.08 10.59
CA ARG A 204 -23.97 -35.72 11.34
C ARG A 204 -23.12 -34.68 12.04
N PHE A 205 -23.49 -34.34 13.27
CA PHE A 205 -22.61 -34.38 14.45
C PHE A 205 -23.42 -33.88 15.65
N SER A 206 -24.33 -34.74 16.12
CA SER A 206 -24.67 -34.78 17.54
C SER A 206 -23.48 -35.42 18.27
N MET A 207 -22.75 -34.64 19.05
CA MET A 207 -22.32 -34.98 20.42
C MET A 207 -21.53 -33.79 20.98
N ALA A 208 -21.98 -33.13 22.05
CA ALA A 208 -22.06 -33.59 23.44
C ALA A 208 -20.73 -33.35 24.19
N TYR A 209 -20.81 -32.34 25.06
CA TYR A 209 -19.88 -31.87 26.10
C TYR A 209 -18.56 -31.23 25.66
#